data_AF-A0A357AXN2-F1
#
_entry.id   AF-A0A357AXN2-F1
#
_cell.length_a   1.000
_cell.length_b   1.000
_cell.length_c   1.000
_cell.angle_alpha   90.00
_cell.angle_beta   90.00
_cell.angle_gamma   90.00
#
_symmetry.space_group_name_H-M   'P 1'
#
loop_
_entity.id
_entity.type
_entity.pdbx_description
1 polymer ?
#
loop_
_entity_poly.entity_id
_entity_poly.type
_entity_poly.pdbx_seq_one_letter_code
_entity_poly.pdbx_strand_id
1 'polypeptide(L)'
;MHIRTLIDRPGPRAAQALVVWLGPPAEPPGENDLVLKDFGPEDLARVQAVRPEQMKDGLVFCINSQTYAAHHKSVDSIQRHLSWVFCKFVHSPRNPGIPDPCGVCGPKPPNVCNEINRYRNMPWLLRSPLTDRLAEARLGLPLLLVLPGPSLDRLGPRLAELARSCLVVCLSRTLDFCLQRGVQPDFLVQLDTAWRQTHLLPPDLDLPGCALVALSLAPVHGLAEHCRGVFFMDSFDLEVLPNRARLRESWLSSLFPCLGLAEALASPLVLLAGADLSFGPSGPYHNGGAVQEPEAPPFPKGTPLEVGLGFFDVPDRQGRRVTTHLPYFASAHEAAIFAMEIKGTTGTRFCNLGDAGILDPGLFPPPDEAELAALPAIDRRDFLAKLDAALAQPPAVQLIKLKVKLLQTAEMVRDNLEFLRFCRWRKQGDEAEAHAVVSGLSQCCDYLAQAKDMEPAERLDLAISLLQLWDESLARARAVCILEQERGRKGRVPLLCLEDEDPAAEAAQRHPGIRPQPVRLWVDTTPKPGDDYVEYAAFPAWLRAQKVCLVSARAAERWASLLEALPWGNWLTL
;
A
#
# COMPACT_ATOMS: atom_id res chain seq x y z
N MET A 1 18.54 -5.16 -19.77
CA MET A 1 18.54 -3.82 -19.13
C MET A 1 19.39 -3.87 -17.88
N HIS A 2 20.20 -2.84 -17.59
CA HIS A 2 21.24 -2.93 -16.56
C HIS A 2 21.53 -1.57 -15.92
N ILE A 3 21.90 -1.57 -14.64
CA ILE A 3 22.64 -0.48 -14.01
C ILE A 3 24.00 -1.02 -13.57
N ARG A 4 25.07 -0.26 -13.81
CA ARG A 4 26.43 -0.64 -13.38
C ARG A 4 27.32 0.57 -13.19
N THR A 5 28.38 0.37 -12.42
CA THR A 5 29.46 1.34 -12.23
C THR A 5 30.76 0.76 -12.79
N LEU A 6 31.53 1.59 -13.48
CA LEU A 6 32.86 1.30 -14.01
C LEU A 6 33.84 2.34 -13.50
N ILE A 7 34.95 1.90 -12.91
CA ILE A 7 35.97 2.78 -12.32
C ILE A 7 37.24 2.68 -13.17
N ASP A 8 37.74 3.82 -13.65
CA ASP A 8 38.94 3.94 -14.51
C ASP A 8 38.96 2.98 -15.71
N ARG A 9 37.78 2.65 -16.23
CA ARG A 9 37.59 1.75 -17.37
C ARG A 9 36.75 2.43 -18.44
N PRO A 10 36.97 2.08 -19.72
CA PRO A 10 36.10 2.56 -20.78
C PRO A 10 34.66 2.09 -20.53
N GLY A 11 33.72 2.94 -20.92
CA GLY A 11 32.31 2.61 -20.89
C GLY A 11 32.02 1.43 -21.83
N PRO A 12 30.95 0.68 -21.59
CA PRO A 12 30.47 -0.28 -22.56
C PRO A 12 29.89 0.50 -23.75
N ARG A 13 30.25 0.15 -24.99
CA ARG A 13 29.55 0.64 -26.18
C ARG A 13 28.20 -0.06 -26.38
N ALA A 14 27.46 -0.32 -25.30
CA ALA A 14 26.09 -0.79 -25.42
C ALA A 14 25.30 0.37 -26.03
N ALA A 15 24.96 0.27 -27.31
CA ALA A 15 24.55 1.38 -28.18
C ALA A 15 23.27 2.16 -27.76
N GLN A 16 22.69 1.89 -26.60
CA GLN A 16 21.38 2.41 -26.19
C GLN A 16 21.26 2.81 -24.70
N ALA A 17 22.23 2.50 -23.83
CA ALA A 17 22.16 2.88 -22.41
C ALA A 17 22.65 4.32 -22.19
N LEU A 18 22.12 5.03 -21.18
CA LEU A 18 22.66 6.32 -20.77
C LEU A 18 24.00 6.11 -20.07
N VAL A 19 25.09 6.63 -20.64
CA VAL A 19 26.41 6.64 -20.02
C VAL A 19 26.64 7.99 -19.35
N VAL A 20 26.97 7.96 -18.06
CA VAL A 20 27.25 9.14 -17.24
C VAL A 20 28.72 9.13 -16.86
N TRP A 21 29.49 10.05 -17.43
CA TRP A 21 30.90 10.23 -17.13
C TRP A 21 31.06 11.21 -15.97
N LEU A 22 31.59 10.72 -14.86
CA LEU A 22 31.86 11.46 -13.63
C LEU A 22 33.37 11.73 -13.57
N GLY A 23 33.78 12.77 -14.31
CA GLY A 23 35.17 13.13 -14.59
C GLY A 23 35.54 13.04 -16.07
N PRO A 24 36.80 13.31 -16.43
CA PRO A 24 37.28 13.22 -17.80
C PRO A 24 37.07 11.81 -18.37
N PRO A 25 36.47 11.68 -19.56
CA PRO A 25 36.16 10.38 -20.12
C PRO A 25 37.44 9.68 -20.61
N ALA A 26 37.50 8.36 -20.42
CA ALA A 26 38.65 7.54 -20.82
C ALA A 26 38.70 7.30 -22.34
N GLU A 27 37.59 7.52 -23.05
CA GLU A 27 37.47 7.50 -24.52
C GLU A 27 36.55 8.65 -24.98
N PRO A 28 36.47 8.98 -26.28
CA PRO A 28 35.54 9.99 -26.76
C PRO A 28 34.09 9.63 -26.39
N PRO A 29 33.34 10.54 -25.73
CA PRO A 29 31.96 10.28 -25.33
C PRO A 29 31.05 10.12 -26.55
N GLY A 30 30.02 9.28 -26.40
CA GLY A 30 28.94 9.16 -27.38
C GLY A 30 28.07 10.42 -27.43
N GLU A 31 27.28 10.54 -28.50
CA GLU A 31 26.38 11.69 -28.73
C GLU A 31 25.35 11.88 -27.60
N ASN A 32 24.92 10.79 -26.96
CA ASN A 32 23.92 10.78 -25.89
C ASN A 32 24.52 10.68 -24.48
N ASP A 33 25.85 10.77 -24.34
CA ASP A 33 26.52 10.61 -23.05
C ASP A 33 26.41 11.88 -22.21
N LEU A 34 26.21 11.71 -20.90
CA LEU A 34 26.23 12.80 -19.93
C LEU A 34 27.63 12.94 -19.33
N VAL A 35 28.41 13.91 -19.81
CA VAL A 35 29.75 14.19 -19.27
C VAL A 35 29.73 15.32 -18.26
N LEU A 36 30.11 15.03 -17.01
CA LEU A 36 30.15 15.95 -15.87
C LEU A 36 31.60 16.07 -15.39
N LYS A 37 32.13 17.29 -15.32
CA LYS A 37 33.58 17.52 -15.06
C LYS A 37 33.80 18.38 -13.83
N ASP A 38 33.03 19.44 -13.70
CA ASP A 38 33.27 20.49 -12.71
C ASP A 38 32.32 20.38 -11.52
N PHE A 39 31.22 19.61 -11.66
CA PHE A 39 30.20 19.40 -10.62
C PHE A 39 29.61 20.71 -10.07
N GLY A 40 29.69 21.78 -10.86
CA GLY A 40 29.10 23.07 -10.57
C GLY A 40 27.59 23.10 -10.84
N PRO A 41 26.94 24.25 -10.65
CA PRO A 41 25.48 24.40 -10.83
C PRO A 41 24.97 23.94 -12.20
N GLU A 42 25.73 24.17 -13.27
CA GLU A 42 25.35 23.74 -14.63
C GLU A 42 25.32 22.22 -14.77
N ASP A 43 26.33 21.52 -14.25
CA ASP A 43 26.38 20.05 -14.25
C ASP A 43 25.22 19.46 -13.41
N LEU A 44 24.92 20.06 -12.26
CA LEU A 44 23.79 19.64 -11.43
C LEU A 44 22.44 19.87 -12.12
N ALA A 45 22.26 21.00 -12.82
CA ALA A 45 21.06 21.27 -13.60
C ALA A 45 20.88 20.26 -14.74
N ARG A 46 21.97 19.86 -15.41
CA ARG A 46 21.95 18.81 -16.44
C ARG A 46 21.55 17.46 -15.87
N VAL A 47 22.03 17.11 -14.68
CA VAL A 47 21.64 15.88 -13.96
C VAL A 47 20.14 15.88 -13.64
N GLN A 48 19.60 17.00 -13.15
CA GLN A 48 18.16 17.15 -12.86
C GLN A 48 17.28 17.11 -14.11
N ALA A 49 17.82 17.49 -15.27
CA ALA A 49 17.11 17.47 -16.55
C ALA A 49 17.09 16.09 -17.23
N VAL A 50 17.80 15.09 -16.68
CA VAL A 50 17.78 13.71 -17.22
C VAL A 50 16.37 13.15 -17.12
N ARG A 51 15.83 12.71 -18.26
CA ARG A 51 14.48 12.15 -18.34
C ARG A 51 14.50 10.62 -18.24
N PRO A 52 13.52 9.98 -17.58
CA PRO A 52 13.47 8.52 -17.44
C PRO A 52 13.61 7.74 -18.76
N GLU A 53 13.08 8.25 -19.86
CA GLU A 53 13.11 7.60 -21.18
C GLU A 53 14.53 7.43 -21.71
N GLN A 54 15.46 8.31 -21.32
CA GLN A 54 16.87 8.22 -21.71
C GLN A 54 17.56 7.01 -21.06
N MET A 55 17.01 6.48 -19.97
CA MET A 55 17.58 5.35 -19.23
C MET A 55 16.85 4.04 -19.46
N LYS A 56 15.89 3.98 -20.40
CA LYS A 56 15.02 2.82 -20.65
C LYS A 56 15.80 1.52 -20.93
N ASP A 57 16.94 1.63 -21.59
CA ASP A 57 17.79 0.50 -22.00
C ASP A 57 18.92 0.21 -20.99
N GLY A 58 19.21 1.15 -20.09
CA GLY A 58 20.17 1.01 -19.00
C GLY A 58 20.77 2.33 -18.53
N LEU A 59 21.50 2.28 -17.42
CA LEU A 59 22.25 3.39 -16.83
C LEU A 59 23.68 2.91 -16.48
N VAL A 60 24.70 3.63 -16.94
CA VAL A 60 26.09 3.27 -16.67
C VAL A 60 26.83 4.46 -16.10
N PHE A 61 27.39 4.31 -14.90
CA PHE A 61 28.31 5.30 -14.34
C PHE A 61 29.75 4.95 -14.73
N CYS A 62 30.47 5.88 -15.34
CA CYS A 62 31.91 5.78 -15.60
C CYS A 62 32.61 6.81 -14.71
N ILE A 63 33.37 6.34 -13.73
CA ILE A 63 33.96 7.16 -12.67
C ILE A 63 35.47 7.19 -12.84
N ASN A 64 36.03 8.39 -12.83
CA ASN A 64 37.47 8.59 -12.76
C ASN A 64 37.89 8.70 -11.28
N SER A 65 38.83 7.87 -10.83
CA SER A 65 39.22 7.81 -9.41
C SER A 65 39.85 9.11 -8.90
N GLN A 66 40.58 9.84 -9.74
CA GLN A 66 41.17 11.14 -9.36
C GLN A 66 40.06 12.18 -9.12
N THR A 67 39.06 12.18 -10.00
CA THR A 67 37.88 13.04 -9.88
C THR A 67 37.08 12.69 -8.64
N TYR A 68 36.90 11.39 -8.36
CA TYR A 68 36.24 10.93 -7.14
C TYR A 68 36.97 11.41 -5.89
N ALA A 69 38.31 11.28 -5.83
CA ALA A 69 39.09 11.76 -4.70
C ALA A 69 38.88 13.26 -4.40
N ALA A 70 38.73 14.09 -5.45
CA ALA A 70 38.49 15.52 -5.32
C ALA A 70 37.02 15.86 -5.01
N HIS A 71 36.05 15.11 -5.55
CA HIS A 71 34.63 15.48 -5.58
C HIS A 71 33.65 14.39 -5.10
N HIS A 72 34.10 13.45 -4.26
CA HIS A 72 33.33 12.27 -3.83
C HIS A 72 31.87 12.58 -3.41
N LYS A 73 31.63 13.64 -2.64
CA LYS A 73 30.26 14.03 -2.20
C LYS A 73 29.33 14.31 -3.38
N SER A 74 29.81 15.07 -4.37
CA SER A 74 29.04 15.42 -5.56
C SER A 74 28.81 14.18 -6.42
N VAL A 75 29.84 13.35 -6.59
CA VAL A 75 29.75 12.09 -7.35
C VAL A 75 28.72 11.14 -6.73
N ASP A 76 28.81 10.89 -5.41
CA ASP A 76 27.87 10.03 -4.69
C ASP A 76 26.43 10.57 -4.78
N SER A 77 26.25 11.90 -4.66
CA SER A 77 24.94 12.54 -4.78
C SER A 77 24.34 12.35 -6.18
N ILE A 78 25.14 12.48 -7.24
CA ILE A 78 24.68 12.27 -8.62
C ILE A 78 24.34 10.79 -8.84
N GLN A 79 25.19 9.87 -8.37
CA GLN A 79 24.91 8.44 -8.44
C GLN A 79 23.60 8.09 -7.74
N ARG A 80 23.37 8.59 -6.52
CA ARG A 80 22.12 8.41 -5.76
C ARG A 80 20.91 8.94 -6.52
N HIS A 81 20.98 10.19 -6.99
CA HIS A 81 19.87 10.82 -7.69
C HIS A 81 19.48 10.07 -8.97
N LEU A 82 20.44 9.80 -9.87
CA LEU A 82 20.14 9.12 -11.14
C LEU A 82 19.73 7.67 -10.92
N SER A 83 20.29 7.00 -9.90
CA SER A 83 19.84 5.66 -9.49
C SER A 83 18.41 5.67 -8.95
N TRP A 84 18.00 6.72 -8.23
CA TRP A 84 16.61 6.92 -7.83
C TRP A 84 15.69 7.14 -9.03
N VAL A 85 16.03 8.05 -9.96
CA VAL A 85 15.22 8.28 -11.17
C VAL A 85 15.06 6.98 -11.96
N PHE A 86 16.18 6.27 -12.20
CA PHE A 86 16.20 4.97 -12.86
C PHE A 86 15.33 3.94 -12.13
N CYS A 87 15.51 3.80 -10.81
CA CYS A 87 14.76 2.82 -10.03
C CYS A 87 13.27 3.12 -10.06
N LYS A 88 12.88 4.36 -9.73
CA LYS A 88 11.49 4.78 -9.56
C LYS A 88 10.68 4.76 -10.84
N PHE A 89 11.26 5.24 -11.94
CA PHE A 89 10.52 5.51 -13.18
C PHE A 89 10.83 4.54 -14.32
N VAL A 90 11.85 3.69 -14.18
CA VAL A 90 12.25 2.77 -15.25
C VAL A 90 12.31 1.31 -14.78
N HIS A 91 12.96 1.04 -13.65
CA HIS A 91 13.11 -0.33 -13.14
C HIS A 91 11.83 -0.84 -12.48
N SER A 92 11.34 -0.16 -11.44
CA SER A 92 10.19 -0.59 -10.65
C SER A 92 8.89 -0.66 -11.46
N PRO A 93 8.58 0.28 -12.39
CA PRO A 93 7.37 0.19 -13.21
C PRO A 93 7.30 -1.03 -14.13
N ARG A 94 8.35 -1.85 -14.27
CA ARG A 94 8.22 -3.15 -14.95
C ARG A 94 7.35 -4.14 -14.20
N ASN A 95 7.21 -3.99 -12.88
CA ASN A 95 6.21 -4.72 -12.14
C ASN A 95 4.82 -4.22 -12.56
N PRO A 96 3.91 -5.11 -13.04
CA PRO A 96 2.58 -4.69 -13.48
C PRO A 96 1.73 -4.03 -12.39
N GLY A 97 2.02 -4.29 -11.12
CA GLY A 97 1.35 -3.66 -9.98
C GLY A 97 1.81 -2.23 -9.68
N ILE A 98 2.89 -1.75 -10.29
CA ILE A 98 3.44 -0.41 -10.06
C ILE A 98 3.01 0.52 -11.21
N PRO A 99 2.59 1.78 -10.96
CA PRO A 99 2.29 2.73 -12.03
C PRO A 99 3.48 3.01 -12.95
N ASP A 100 3.23 3.27 -14.23
CA ASP A 100 4.23 3.75 -15.20
C ASP A 100 3.89 5.16 -15.67
N PRO A 101 4.15 6.20 -14.85
CA PRO A 101 3.76 7.57 -15.18
C PRO A 101 4.53 8.15 -16.37
N CYS A 102 5.65 7.55 -16.76
CA CYS A 102 6.49 7.99 -17.86
C CYS A 102 6.25 7.18 -19.14
N GLY A 103 5.40 6.14 -19.10
CA GLY A 103 5.09 5.29 -20.24
C GLY A 103 6.29 4.51 -20.79
N VAL A 104 7.32 4.27 -19.97
CA VAL A 104 8.58 3.65 -20.41
C VAL A 104 8.43 2.15 -20.65
N CYS A 105 7.49 1.49 -19.97
CA CYS A 105 7.24 0.05 -20.04
C CYS A 105 6.10 -0.31 -21.02
N GLY A 106 5.37 0.68 -21.55
CA GLY A 106 4.24 0.45 -22.45
C GLY A 106 2.95 0.03 -21.74
N PRO A 107 1.93 -0.43 -22.49
CA PRO A 107 0.64 -0.82 -21.91
C PRO A 107 0.78 -2.06 -21.01
N LYS A 108 0.04 -2.06 -19.90
CA LYS A 108 0.05 -3.15 -18.92
C LYS A 108 -1.26 -3.91 -18.93
N PRO A 109 -1.24 -5.24 -18.69
CA PRO A 109 -2.46 -5.99 -18.51
C PRO A 109 -3.22 -5.49 -17.26
N PRO A 110 -4.54 -5.75 -17.19
CA PRO A 110 -5.32 -5.41 -16.01
C PRO A 110 -4.84 -6.20 -14.78
N ASN A 111 -4.68 -5.52 -13.65
CA ASN A 111 -4.40 -6.19 -12.38
C ASN A 111 -5.71 -6.57 -11.69
N VAL A 112 -6.18 -7.79 -11.98
CA VAL A 112 -7.46 -8.31 -11.47
C VAL A 112 -7.51 -8.34 -9.93
N CYS A 113 -6.40 -8.65 -9.25
CA CYS A 113 -6.34 -8.64 -7.79
C CYS A 113 -6.58 -7.26 -7.19
N ASN A 114 -6.03 -6.20 -7.79
CA ASN A 114 -6.26 -4.83 -7.35
C ASN A 114 -7.73 -4.43 -7.54
N GLU A 115 -8.35 -4.83 -8.65
CA GLU A 115 -9.79 -4.58 -8.88
C GLU A 115 -10.65 -5.31 -7.85
N ILE A 116 -10.38 -6.59 -7.58
CA ILE A 116 -11.07 -7.35 -6.52
C ILE A 116 -10.92 -6.64 -5.16
N ASN A 117 -9.71 -6.21 -4.79
CA ASN A 117 -9.49 -5.46 -3.54
C ASN A 117 -10.34 -4.18 -3.49
N ARG A 118 -10.37 -3.40 -4.58
CA ARG A 118 -11.19 -2.18 -4.66
C ARG A 118 -12.66 -2.45 -4.32
N TYR A 119 -13.25 -3.47 -4.95
CA TYR A 119 -14.67 -3.77 -4.76
C TYR A 119 -14.94 -4.41 -3.39
N ARG A 120 -14.04 -5.24 -2.89
CA ARG A 120 -14.12 -5.74 -1.50
C ARG A 120 -14.05 -4.61 -0.50
N ASN A 121 -13.21 -3.59 -0.74
CA ASN A 121 -13.06 -2.43 0.12
C ASN A 121 -14.23 -1.42 0.05
N MET A 122 -15.21 -1.63 -0.85
CA MET A 122 -16.30 -0.68 -1.08
C MET A 122 -17.08 -0.26 0.19
N PRO A 123 -17.39 -1.15 1.16
CA PRO A 123 -18.02 -0.75 2.41
C PRO A 123 -17.29 0.37 3.15
N TRP A 124 -15.95 0.37 3.12
CA TRP A 124 -15.16 1.40 3.79
C TRP A 124 -14.88 2.58 2.87
N LEU A 125 -14.63 2.36 1.58
CA LEU A 125 -14.37 3.44 0.61
C LEU A 125 -15.52 4.46 0.52
N LEU A 126 -16.76 4.03 0.77
CA LEU A 126 -17.93 4.92 0.73
C LEU A 126 -18.21 5.67 2.03
N ARG A 127 -17.62 5.24 3.15
CA ARG A 127 -17.93 5.75 4.50
C ARG A 127 -16.75 6.40 5.20
N SER A 128 -15.53 6.01 4.83
CA SER A 128 -14.31 6.39 5.52
C SER A 128 -13.72 7.65 4.89
N PRO A 129 -13.24 8.61 5.70
CA PRO A 129 -12.58 9.80 5.18
C PRO A 129 -11.26 9.48 4.46
N LEU A 130 -10.74 10.46 3.73
CA LEU A 130 -9.35 10.44 3.31
C LEU A 130 -8.45 11.04 4.39
N THR A 131 -7.14 10.90 4.21
CA THR A 131 -6.12 11.47 5.09
C THR A 131 -6.10 13.01 5.14
N ASP A 132 -6.85 13.71 4.29
CA ASP A 132 -7.06 15.16 4.40
C ASP A 132 -7.73 15.55 5.72
N ARG A 133 -8.62 14.71 6.26
CA ARG A 133 -9.26 14.97 7.55
C ARG A 133 -8.26 14.92 8.72
N LEU A 134 -7.21 14.11 8.60
CA LEU A 134 -6.10 14.12 9.54
C LEU A 134 -5.27 15.42 9.39
N ALA A 135 -5.02 15.84 8.15
CA ALA A 135 -4.33 17.11 7.83
C ALA A 135 -5.06 18.34 8.36
N GLU A 136 -6.40 18.35 8.29
CA GLU A 136 -7.24 19.40 8.86
C GLU A 136 -7.22 19.36 10.40
N ALA A 137 -7.24 18.17 11.00
CA ALA A 137 -7.24 17.98 12.45
C ALA A 137 -5.92 18.41 13.12
N ARG A 138 -4.79 18.35 12.40
CA ARG A 138 -3.45 18.77 12.84
C ARG A 138 -3.12 18.30 14.27
N LEU A 139 -3.09 16.99 14.48
CA LEU A 139 -2.94 16.42 15.83
C LEU A 139 -1.72 16.96 16.58
N GLY A 140 -0.60 17.24 15.88
CA GLY A 140 0.53 17.98 16.44
C GLY A 140 1.32 17.22 17.50
N LEU A 141 1.24 15.88 17.49
CA LEU A 141 1.88 15.01 18.47
C LEU A 141 3.14 14.33 17.89
N PRO A 142 4.17 14.06 18.70
CA PRO A 142 5.35 13.30 18.26
C PRO A 142 4.96 11.90 17.76
N LEU A 143 5.68 11.39 16.77
CA LEU A 143 5.47 10.06 16.20
C LEU A 143 6.68 9.15 16.42
N LEU A 144 6.39 7.87 16.62
CA LEU A 144 7.35 6.78 16.54
C LEU A 144 6.95 5.87 15.37
N LEU A 145 7.75 5.88 14.32
CA LEU A 145 7.60 4.99 13.16
C LEU A 145 8.35 3.69 13.42
N VAL A 146 7.61 2.59 13.48
CA VAL A 146 8.11 1.23 13.72
C VAL A 146 8.20 0.49 12.38
N LEU A 147 9.41 0.42 11.82
CA LEU A 147 9.68 -0.12 10.47
C LEU A 147 10.44 -1.45 10.56
N PRO A 148 10.34 -2.32 9.53
CA PRO A 148 10.72 -3.74 9.67
C PRO A 148 12.22 -4.01 9.52
N GLY A 149 13.06 -2.98 9.43
CA GLY A 149 14.49 -3.15 9.19
C GLY A 149 15.22 -3.83 10.35
N PRO A 150 16.41 -4.40 10.10
CA PRO A 150 17.17 -5.18 11.08
C PRO A 150 17.43 -4.48 12.42
N SER A 151 17.58 -3.15 12.43
CA SER A 151 17.87 -2.41 13.68
C SER A 151 16.67 -2.29 14.63
N LEU A 152 15.49 -2.79 14.24
CA LEU A 152 14.26 -2.70 15.02
C LEU A 152 14.40 -3.31 16.43
N ASP A 153 15.21 -4.35 16.62
CA ASP A 153 15.41 -4.99 17.93
C ASP A 153 15.88 -4.01 19.01
N ARG A 154 16.61 -2.98 18.63
CA ARG A 154 17.13 -1.96 19.55
C ARG A 154 16.03 -1.06 20.11
N LEU A 155 14.90 -0.96 19.41
CA LEU A 155 13.71 -0.27 19.92
C LEU A 155 13.05 -1.05 21.06
N GLY A 156 13.14 -2.39 21.04
CA GLY A 156 12.36 -3.27 21.89
C GLY A 156 12.32 -2.85 23.37
N PRO A 157 13.48 -2.66 24.04
CA PRO A 157 13.54 -2.24 25.44
C PRO A 157 12.93 -0.86 25.73
N ARG A 158 12.87 0.03 24.73
CA ARG A 158 12.40 1.42 24.85
C ARG A 158 10.99 1.64 24.31
N LEU A 159 10.40 0.64 23.63
CA LEU A 159 9.14 0.81 22.91
C LEU A 159 8.01 1.29 23.83
N ALA A 160 7.84 0.64 24.99
CA ALA A 160 6.79 0.99 25.94
C ALA A 160 6.98 2.39 26.55
N GLU A 161 8.23 2.80 26.76
CA GLU A 161 8.55 4.14 27.26
C GLU A 161 8.22 5.21 26.22
N LEU A 162 8.74 5.05 25.00
CA LEU A 162 8.51 6.00 23.90
C LEU A 162 7.03 6.08 23.50
N ALA A 163 6.31 4.96 23.56
CA ALA A 163 4.86 4.92 23.33
C ALA A 163 4.04 5.71 24.37
N ARG A 164 4.63 6.18 25.48
CA ARG A 164 3.93 7.10 26.39
C ARG A 164 3.90 8.53 25.86
N SER A 165 4.91 8.93 25.11
CA SER A 165 5.12 10.32 24.66
C SER A 165 5.04 10.50 23.13
N CYS A 166 4.96 9.40 22.38
CA CYS A 166 4.81 9.38 20.92
C CYS A 166 3.58 8.56 20.51
N LEU A 167 2.88 8.98 19.45
CA LEU A 167 1.93 8.10 18.77
C LEU A 167 2.73 7.04 17.99
N VAL A 168 2.32 5.79 18.10
CA VAL A 168 3.00 4.65 17.47
C VAL A 168 2.37 4.37 16.11
N VAL A 169 3.19 4.43 15.06
CA VAL A 169 2.80 4.10 13.68
C VAL A 169 3.57 2.86 13.27
N CYS A 170 2.86 1.80 12.88
CA CYS A 170 3.48 0.57 12.41
C CYS A 170 2.98 0.16 11.02
N LEU A 171 3.68 -0.80 10.42
CA LEU A 171 3.27 -1.50 9.20
C LEU A 171 2.72 -2.87 9.58
N SER A 172 2.01 -3.55 8.67
CA SER A 172 1.52 -4.92 8.93
C SER A 172 2.66 -5.87 9.33
N ARG A 173 3.87 -5.70 8.75
CA ARG A 173 5.06 -6.50 9.11
C ARG A 173 5.63 -6.21 10.51
N THR A 174 5.32 -5.07 11.11
CA THR A 174 5.83 -4.68 12.44
C THR A 174 4.75 -4.67 13.52
N LEU A 175 3.53 -5.07 13.16
CA LEU A 175 2.41 -5.15 14.09
C LEU A 175 2.69 -6.16 15.21
N ASP A 176 3.07 -7.38 14.87
CA ASP A 176 3.39 -8.43 15.85
C ASP A 176 4.52 -8.01 16.81
N PHE A 177 5.54 -7.32 16.31
CA PHE A 177 6.63 -6.79 17.14
C PHE A 177 6.12 -5.86 18.24
N CYS A 178 5.15 -5.00 17.90
CA CYS A 178 4.54 -4.07 18.85
C CYS A 178 3.65 -4.81 19.87
N LEU A 179 2.78 -5.68 19.37
CA LEU A 179 1.82 -6.43 20.21
C LEU A 179 2.52 -7.36 21.21
N GLN A 180 3.57 -8.07 20.78
CA GLN A 180 4.39 -8.93 21.66
C GLN A 180 5.07 -8.17 22.80
N ARG A 181 5.18 -6.84 22.69
CA ARG A 181 5.75 -5.95 23.71
C ARG A 181 4.70 -5.17 24.49
N GLY A 182 3.42 -5.55 24.36
CA GLY A 182 2.30 -4.92 25.06
C GLY A 182 2.00 -3.50 24.58
N VAL A 183 2.44 -3.12 23.38
CA VAL A 183 2.17 -1.80 22.78
C VAL A 183 1.23 -1.97 21.60
N GLN A 184 0.00 -1.47 21.76
CA GLN A 184 -0.93 -1.34 20.66
C GLN A 184 -0.55 -0.09 19.82
N PRO A 185 -0.42 -0.21 18.50
CA PRO A 185 -0.18 0.95 17.64
C PRO A 185 -1.40 1.88 17.61
N ASP A 186 -1.14 3.17 17.41
CA ASP A 186 -2.19 4.18 17.18
C ASP A 186 -2.59 4.25 15.70
N PHE A 187 -1.64 3.98 14.82
CA PHE A 187 -1.87 3.89 13.38
C PHE A 187 -1.21 2.65 12.80
N LEU A 188 -1.96 1.95 11.95
CA LEU A 188 -1.47 0.86 11.11
C LEU A 188 -1.50 1.34 9.66
N VAL A 189 -0.34 1.33 9.01
CA VAL A 189 -0.20 1.78 7.62
C VAL A 189 -0.15 0.57 6.69
N GLN A 190 -1.03 0.56 5.68
CA GLN A 190 -1.08 -0.50 4.67
C GLN A 190 -1.14 0.07 3.25
N LEU A 191 -0.03 -0.09 2.50
CA LEU A 191 0.09 0.38 1.10
C LEU A 191 0.17 -0.78 0.10
N ASP A 192 0.75 -1.91 0.51
CA ASP A 192 1.05 -3.02 -0.40
C ASP A 192 -0.27 -3.67 -0.86
N THR A 193 -0.47 -3.74 -2.17
CA THR A 193 -1.70 -4.26 -2.78
C THR A 193 -1.71 -5.78 -2.90
N ALA A 194 -0.58 -6.44 -2.63
CA ALA A 194 -0.46 -7.87 -2.77
C ALA A 194 -1.26 -8.63 -1.71
N TRP A 195 -1.99 -9.65 -2.15
CA TRP A 195 -2.82 -10.47 -1.27
C TRP A 195 -2.03 -11.21 -0.20
N ARG A 196 -0.74 -11.50 -0.43
CA ARG A 196 0.08 -12.10 0.63
C ARG A 196 0.02 -11.26 1.90
N GLN A 197 -0.13 -9.93 1.84
CA GLN A 197 -0.16 -9.10 3.03
C GLN A 197 -1.23 -9.49 4.06
N THR A 198 -2.28 -10.21 3.64
CA THR A 198 -3.31 -10.76 4.53
C THR A 198 -2.78 -11.79 5.52
N HIS A 199 -1.66 -12.51 5.25
CA HIS A 199 -1.08 -13.46 6.20
C HIS A 199 -0.38 -12.81 7.39
N LEU A 200 -0.09 -11.51 7.29
CA LEU A 200 0.59 -10.75 8.35
C LEU A 200 -0.39 -10.22 9.41
N LEU A 201 -1.67 -10.54 9.27
CA LEU A 201 -2.74 -10.04 10.11
C LEU A 201 -3.43 -11.24 10.78
N PRO A 202 -3.36 -11.37 12.11
CA PRO A 202 -4.09 -12.42 12.81
C PRO A 202 -5.60 -12.29 12.59
N PRO A 203 -6.32 -13.41 12.40
CA PRO A 203 -7.77 -13.40 12.10
C PRO A 203 -8.65 -12.95 13.27
N ASP A 204 -8.15 -13.02 14.50
CA ASP A 204 -8.80 -12.63 15.75
C ASP A 204 -8.29 -11.30 16.31
N LEU A 205 -7.48 -10.58 15.53
CA LEU A 205 -6.91 -9.29 15.89
C LEU A 205 -8.02 -8.27 16.12
N ASP A 206 -8.02 -7.59 17.27
CA ASP A 206 -8.87 -6.44 17.56
C ASP A 206 -8.01 -5.25 17.98
N LEU A 207 -8.18 -4.11 17.30
CA LEU A 207 -7.38 -2.89 17.47
C LEU A 207 -8.27 -1.64 17.66
N PRO A 208 -9.08 -1.57 18.73
CA PRO A 208 -10.07 -0.48 18.92
C PRO A 208 -9.44 0.91 19.19
N GLY A 209 -8.15 0.96 19.50
CA GLY A 209 -7.36 2.19 19.65
C GLY A 209 -6.57 2.58 18.39
N CYS A 210 -6.53 1.73 17.36
CA CYS A 210 -5.73 1.93 16.17
C CYS A 210 -6.58 2.40 14.99
N ALA A 211 -6.16 3.46 14.29
CA ALA A 211 -6.71 3.79 12.99
C ALA A 211 -5.91 3.10 11.87
N LEU A 212 -6.62 2.57 10.87
CA LEU A 212 -6.00 2.04 9.66
C LEU A 212 -5.81 3.17 8.65
N VAL A 213 -4.59 3.35 8.15
CA VAL A 213 -4.28 4.25 7.05
C VAL A 213 -3.92 3.40 5.84
N ALA A 214 -4.80 3.39 4.83
CA ALA A 214 -4.73 2.40 3.75
C ALA A 214 -4.75 3.00 2.36
N LEU A 215 -4.00 2.41 1.42
CA LEU A 215 -4.24 2.62 0.00
C LEU A 215 -5.59 1.99 -0.38
N SER A 216 -6.35 2.66 -1.25
CA SER A 216 -7.68 2.21 -1.67
C SER A 216 -7.72 0.80 -2.27
N LEU A 217 -6.60 0.35 -2.84
CA LEU A 217 -6.41 -0.95 -3.50
C LEU A 217 -5.72 -2.00 -2.62
N ALA A 218 -5.34 -1.66 -1.38
CA ALA A 218 -4.74 -2.62 -0.47
C ALA A 218 -5.77 -3.67 0.01
N PRO A 219 -5.37 -4.92 0.31
CA PRO A 219 -6.29 -5.97 0.75
C PRO A 219 -6.68 -5.78 2.24
N VAL A 220 -7.45 -4.73 2.54
CA VAL A 220 -7.75 -4.32 3.92
C VAL A 220 -9.13 -4.71 4.42
N HIS A 221 -10.00 -5.22 3.55
CA HIS A 221 -11.37 -5.58 3.89
C HIS A 221 -11.53 -6.44 5.15
N GLY A 222 -10.65 -7.42 5.36
CA GLY A 222 -10.70 -8.28 6.55
C GLY A 222 -10.15 -7.64 7.83
N LEU A 223 -9.46 -6.50 7.74
CA LEU A 223 -8.81 -5.81 8.87
C LEU A 223 -9.56 -4.55 9.28
N ALA A 224 -10.19 -3.88 8.31
CA ALA A 224 -10.79 -2.57 8.49
C ALA A 224 -11.89 -2.54 9.56
N GLU A 225 -12.61 -3.66 9.78
CA GLU A 225 -13.63 -3.78 10.83
C GLU A 225 -13.06 -3.92 12.24
N HIS A 226 -11.79 -4.35 12.35
CA HIS A 226 -11.10 -4.55 13.62
C HIS A 226 -10.30 -3.32 14.08
N CYS A 227 -10.28 -2.27 13.26
CA CYS A 227 -9.64 -1.01 13.61
C CYS A 227 -10.70 0.00 14.09
N ARG A 228 -10.28 1.01 14.83
CA ARG A 228 -11.14 2.13 15.27
C ARG A 228 -11.85 2.81 14.09
N GLY A 229 -11.18 2.87 12.94
CA GLY A 229 -11.68 3.41 11.70
C GLY A 229 -10.60 3.39 10.62
N VAL A 230 -10.96 3.85 9.43
CA VAL A 230 -10.07 3.87 8.26
C VAL A 230 -9.91 5.30 7.75
N PHE A 231 -8.68 5.65 7.36
CA PHE A 231 -8.38 6.81 6.53
C PHE A 231 -7.74 6.31 5.23
N PHE A 232 -8.35 6.63 4.08
CA PHE A 232 -7.73 6.26 2.81
C PHE A 232 -6.68 7.28 2.37
N MET A 233 -5.57 6.77 1.84
CA MET A 233 -4.45 7.58 1.32
C MET A 233 -4.83 8.32 0.04
N ASP A 234 -5.83 7.84 -0.69
CA ASP A 234 -6.17 8.28 -2.04
C ASP A 234 -7.67 8.13 -2.32
N SER A 235 -8.15 8.92 -3.27
CA SER A 235 -9.45 8.66 -3.90
C SER A 235 -9.34 7.49 -4.87
N PHE A 236 -10.14 6.44 -4.62
CA PHE A 236 -10.19 5.25 -5.47
C PHE A 236 -10.65 5.53 -6.91
N ASP A 237 -11.43 6.59 -7.10
CA ASP A 237 -11.93 7.06 -8.40
C ASP A 237 -12.36 8.53 -8.29
N LEU A 238 -11.65 9.45 -8.95
CA LEU A 238 -11.92 10.90 -8.87
C LEU A 238 -13.25 11.32 -9.51
N GLU A 239 -13.86 10.50 -10.37
CA GLU A 239 -15.18 10.79 -10.93
C GLU A 239 -16.30 10.46 -9.94
N VAL A 240 -16.05 9.50 -9.05
CA VAL A 240 -16.99 9.03 -8.01
C VAL A 240 -16.76 9.79 -6.71
N LEU A 241 -15.51 9.91 -6.27
CA LEU A 241 -15.08 10.66 -5.09
C LEU A 241 -14.19 11.82 -5.56
N PRO A 242 -14.75 13.03 -5.80
CA PRO A 242 -14.03 14.16 -6.38
C PRO A 242 -13.12 14.87 -5.35
N ASN A 243 -12.50 14.11 -4.44
CA ASN A 243 -11.49 14.62 -3.52
C ASN A 243 -10.10 14.34 -4.09
N ARG A 244 -9.31 15.38 -4.35
CA ARG A 244 -7.95 15.24 -4.91
C ARG A 244 -6.88 15.03 -3.86
N ALA A 245 -7.25 15.01 -2.58
CA ALA A 245 -6.31 14.72 -1.50
C ALA A 245 -5.63 13.37 -1.75
N ARG A 246 -4.31 13.38 -1.59
CA ARG A 246 -3.47 12.20 -1.66
C ARG A 246 -2.40 12.31 -0.59
N LEU A 247 -2.29 11.28 0.24
CA LEU A 247 -1.17 11.17 1.16
C LEU A 247 0.12 11.13 0.37
N ARG A 248 1.15 11.80 0.84
CA ARG A 248 2.47 11.68 0.26
C ARG A 248 2.98 10.25 0.43
N GLU A 249 3.06 9.50 -0.66
CA GLU A 249 3.51 8.11 -0.70
C GLU A 249 4.40 7.83 -1.92
N SER A 250 4.98 6.64 -1.96
CA SER A 250 5.74 6.16 -3.11
C SER A 250 5.74 4.62 -3.13
N TRP A 251 5.70 4.07 -4.34
CA TRP A 251 5.79 2.63 -4.60
C TRP A 251 7.17 2.02 -4.34
N LEU A 252 8.18 2.83 -4.00
CA LEU A 252 9.52 2.31 -3.68
C LEU A 252 9.58 1.66 -2.29
N SER A 253 8.82 2.15 -1.32
CA SER A 253 8.86 1.62 0.06
C SER A 253 7.64 2.02 0.87
N SER A 254 7.20 1.13 1.77
CA SER A 254 6.17 1.44 2.77
C SER A 254 6.63 2.47 3.83
N LEU A 255 7.91 2.87 3.83
CA LEU A 255 8.40 4.02 4.62
C LEU A 255 7.67 5.32 4.24
N PHE A 256 7.41 5.54 2.95
CA PHE A 256 6.90 6.80 2.44
C PHE A 256 5.51 7.19 2.94
N PRO A 257 4.48 6.31 2.91
CA PRO A 257 3.20 6.64 3.53
C PRO A 257 3.31 6.88 5.04
N CYS A 258 4.29 6.31 5.75
CA CYS A 258 4.53 6.65 7.16
C CYS A 258 5.06 8.09 7.33
N LEU A 259 5.98 8.52 6.45
CA LEU A 259 6.45 9.91 6.42
C LEU A 259 5.32 10.88 6.00
N GLY A 260 4.54 10.52 4.99
CA GLY A 260 3.37 11.30 4.57
C GLY A 260 2.31 11.40 5.67
N LEU A 261 2.10 10.34 6.45
CA LEU A 261 1.23 10.37 7.62
C LEU A 261 1.76 11.35 8.67
N ALA A 262 3.08 11.44 8.87
CA ALA A 262 3.66 12.44 9.75
C ALA A 262 3.38 13.88 9.30
N GLU A 263 3.43 14.14 7.99
CA GLU A 263 3.04 15.42 7.40
C GLU A 263 1.55 15.71 7.64
N ALA A 264 0.67 14.74 7.35
CA ALA A 264 -0.76 14.87 7.59
C ALA A 264 -1.10 15.07 9.07
N LEU A 265 -0.36 14.48 9.99
CA LEU A 265 -0.59 14.70 11.42
C LEU A 265 0.02 16.01 11.95
N ALA A 266 0.73 16.76 11.09
CA ALA A 266 1.52 17.93 11.46
C ALA A 266 2.47 17.64 12.65
N SER A 267 3.11 16.47 12.63
CA SER A 267 3.94 16.03 13.76
C SER A 267 5.16 16.94 13.93
N PRO A 268 5.47 17.43 15.14
CA PRO A 268 6.66 18.24 15.38
C PRO A 268 7.95 17.42 15.34
N LEU A 269 7.87 16.14 15.70
CA LEU A 269 9.01 15.22 15.85
C LEU A 269 8.62 13.82 15.42
N VAL A 270 9.43 13.21 14.55
CA VAL A 270 9.27 11.85 14.09
C VAL A 270 10.52 11.05 14.42
N LEU A 271 10.36 10.01 15.21
CA LEU A 271 11.39 9.04 15.54
C LEU A 271 11.23 7.83 14.63
N LEU A 272 12.30 7.43 13.95
CA LEU A 272 12.33 6.25 13.08
C LEU A 272 13.09 5.14 13.77
N ALA A 273 12.54 3.93 13.77
CA ALA A 273 13.21 2.72 14.19
C ALA A 273 13.06 1.62 13.13
N GLY A 274 14.12 0.84 12.87
CA GLY A 274 14.13 -0.17 11.80
C GLY A 274 14.09 0.43 10.39
N ALA A 275 14.62 1.65 10.22
CA ALA A 275 14.69 2.36 8.94
C ALA A 275 16.08 2.20 8.27
N ASP A 276 16.56 0.96 8.19
CA ASP A 276 17.95 0.68 7.79
C ASP A 276 18.19 0.89 6.30
N LEU A 277 17.28 0.39 5.45
CA LEU A 277 17.44 0.34 3.99
C LEU A 277 18.76 -0.38 3.59
N SER A 278 19.14 -1.36 4.39
CA SER A 278 20.29 -2.23 4.19
C SER A 278 19.99 -3.60 4.79
N PHE A 279 20.76 -4.61 4.39
CA PHE A 279 20.61 -5.97 4.89
C PHE A 279 21.38 -6.13 6.20
N GLY A 280 20.74 -6.80 7.16
CA GLY A 280 21.40 -7.34 8.34
C GLY A 280 21.83 -8.78 8.09
N PRO A 281 22.49 -9.43 9.07
CA PRO A 281 22.95 -10.81 8.93
C PRO A 281 21.81 -11.80 8.65
N SER A 282 20.63 -11.54 9.22
CA SER A 282 19.43 -12.37 9.10
C SER A 282 18.57 -12.02 7.88
N GLY A 283 19.03 -11.10 7.02
CA GLY A 283 18.34 -10.66 5.82
C GLY A 283 17.82 -9.21 5.88
N PRO A 284 16.83 -8.86 5.05
CA PRO A 284 16.35 -7.47 4.90
C PRO A 284 15.48 -6.98 6.06
N TYR A 285 14.98 -7.89 6.90
CA TYR A 285 14.00 -7.57 7.93
C TYR A 285 14.39 -8.18 9.28
N HIS A 286 13.86 -7.61 10.34
CA HIS A 286 13.86 -8.24 11.66
C HIS A 286 13.11 -9.58 11.61
N ASN A 287 13.75 -10.64 12.12
CA ASN A 287 13.26 -12.02 12.07
C ASN A 287 13.17 -12.69 13.47
N GLY A 288 12.95 -11.91 14.53
CA GLY A 288 12.72 -12.46 15.88
C GLY A 288 13.95 -13.13 16.50
N GLY A 289 14.98 -12.33 16.84
CA GLY A 289 16.11 -12.80 17.63
C GLY A 289 17.21 -11.75 17.75
N ALA A 290 17.61 -11.43 18.98
CA ALA A 290 18.77 -10.58 19.24
C ALA A 290 20.05 -11.37 18.92
N VAL A 291 20.47 -11.36 17.65
CA VAL A 291 21.78 -11.89 17.28
C VAL A 291 22.81 -10.82 17.64
N GLN A 292 23.77 -11.15 18.51
CA GLN A 292 24.95 -10.28 18.69
C GLN A 292 25.71 -10.22 17.37
N GLU A 293 25.68 -9.05 16.75
CA GLU A 293 26.29 -8.82 15.43
C GLU A 293 27.81 -8.64 15.59
N PRO A 294 28.65 -9.36 14.82
CA PRO A 294 30.02 -8.93 14.64
C PRO A 294 30.03 -7.56 13.97
N GLU A 295 30.89 -6.66 14.46
CA GLU A 295 30.99 -5.30 13.96
C GLU A 295 31.33 -5.30 12.46
N ALA A 296 30.51 -4.66 11.65
CA ALA A 296 30.73 -4.59 10.21
C ALA A 296 32.04 -3.83 9.92
N PRO A 297 32.89 -4.33 8.99
CA PRO A 297 34.17 -3.68 8.70
C PRO A 297 33.93 -2.27 8.12
N PRO A 298 34.90 -1.34 8.26
CA PRO A 298 34.78 -0.02 7.68
C PRO A 298 34.63 -0.09 6.15
N PHE A 299 33.82 0.80 5.58
CA PHE A 299 33.76 0.99 4.13
C PHE A 299 35.10 1.57 3.64
N PRO A 300 35.70 1.03 2.56
CA PRO A 300 36.97 1.52 2.04
C PRO A 300 36.95 3.03 1.74
N LYS A 301 37.88 3.79 2.34
CA LYS A 301 37.97 5.24 2.14
C LYS A 301 38.36 5.56 0.69
N GLY A 302 37.69 6.55 0.10
CA GLY A 302 38.02 7.04 -1.24
C GLY A 302 37.65 6.08 -2.37
N THR A 303 36.84 5.06 -2.10
CA THR A 303 36.34 4.12 -3.10
C THR A 303 34.94 4.54 -3.58
N PRO A 304 34.73 4.71 -4.90
CA PRO A 304 33.41 5.00 -5.46
C PRO A 304 32.37 3.91 -5.16
N LEU A 305 31.09 4.30 -5.15
CA LEU A 305 29.99 3.35 -4.98
C LEU A 305 29.81 2.49 -6.24
N GLU A 306 29.93 1.18 -6.12
CA GLU A 306 29.71 0.24 -7.21
C GLU A 306 28.22 -0.12 -7.37
N VAL A 307 27.40 0.87 -7.74
CA VAL A 307 25.94 0.69 -7.85
C VAL A 307 25.60 -0.32 -8.96
N GLY A 308 24.72 -1.27 -8.63
CA GLY A 308 24.27 -2.35 -9.51
C GLY A 308 22.79 -2.73 -9.29
N LEU A 309 22.24 -3.57 -10.16
CA LEU A 309 20.87 -4.11 -9.99
C LEU A 309 20.77 -5.09 -8.81
N GLY A 310 21.84 -5.84 -8.56
CA GLY A 310 21.93 -6.82 -7.48
C GLY A 310 22.26 -6.19 -6.13
N PHE A 311 22.87 -6.98 -5.25
CA PHE A 311 23.41 -6.49 -4.00
C PHE A 311 24.73 -5.76 -4.23
N PHE A 312 24.93 -4.67 -3.51
CA PHE A 312 26.18 -3.91 -3.51
C PHE A 312 26.40 -3.25 -2.16
N ASP A 313 27.64 -2.90 -1.86
CA ASP A 313 28.03 -2.33 -0.58
C ASP A 313 28.04 -0.80 -0.63
N VAL A 314 27.63 -0.19 0.48
CA VAL A 314 27.63 1.25 0.70
C VAL A 314 28.08 1.55 2.14
N PRO A 315 28.58 2.77 2.44
CA PRO A 315 28.80 3.18 3.80
C PRO A 315 27.46 3.44 4.52
N ASP A 316 27.33 2.94 5.74
CA ASP A 316 26.28 3.36 6.68
C ASP A 316 26.65 4.72 7.32
N ARG A 317 25.80 5.22 8.22
CA ARG A 317 26.05 6.51 8.90
C ARG A 317 27.31 6.56 9.77
N GLN A 318 27.85 5.41 10.20
CA GLN A 318 29.10 5.32 10.95
C GLN A 318 30.31 5.09 10.03
N GLY A 319 30.09 5.00 8.71
CA GLY A 319 31.12 4.66 7.74
C GLY A 319 31.46 3.17 7.70
N ARG A 320 30.64 2.31 8.32
CA ARG A 320 30.75 0.85 8.23
C ARG A 320 30.18 0.37 6.90
N ARG A 321 30.74 -0.70 6.37
CA ARG A 321 30.30 -1.33 5.12
C ARG A 321 29.00 -2.11 5.37
N VAL A 322 27.93 -1.70 4.71
CA VAL A 322 26.65 -2.42 4.72
C VAL A 322 26.22 -2.77 3.31
N THR A 323 25.62 -3.94 3.15
CA THR A 323 25.07 -4.37 1.86
C THR A 323 23.66 -3.81 1.69
N THR A 324 23.36 -3.31 0.49
CA THR A 324 22.03 -2.83 0.10
C THR A 324 21.71 -3.34 -1.31
N HIS A 325 20.58 -2.89 -1.87
CA HIS A 325 20.19 -3.13 -3.25
C HIS A 325 19.53 -1.88 -3.82
N LEU A 326 19.32 -1.84 -5.14
CA LEU A 326 18.90 -0.62 -5.84
C LEU A 326 17.60 0.02 -5.27
N PRO A 327 16.49 -0.72 -5.03
CA PRO A 327 15.30 -0.16 -4.39
C PRO A 327 15.54 0.50 -3.03
N TYR A 328 16.33 -0.08 -2.15
CA TYR A 328 16.66 0.53 -0.86
C TYR A 328 17.56 1.75 -1.00
N PHE A 329 18.54 1.70 -1.89
CA PHE A 329 19.41 2.83 -2.20
C PHE A 329 18.62 4.02 -2.77
N ALA A 330 17.70 3.75 -3.70
CA ALA A 330 16.77 4.73 -4.24
C ALA A 330 15.80 5.25 -3.16
N SER A 331 15.31 4.37 -2.28
CA SER A 331 14.42 4.76 -1.18
C SER A 331 15.11 5.69 -0.18
N ALA A 332 16.40 5.51 0.08
CA ALA A 332 17.14 6.38 0.99
C ALA A 332 17.26 7.80 0.43
N HIS A 333 17.49 7.92 -0.89
CA HIS A 333 17.50 9.21 -1.58
C HIS A 333 16.12 9.87 -1.59
N GLU A 334 15.06 9.12 -1.84
CA GLU A 334 13.70 9.65 -1.81
C GLU A 334 13.26 10.06 -0.39
N ALA A 335 13.69 9.33 0.64
CA ALA A 335 13.41 9.67 2.03
C ALA A 335 14.03 11.03 2.40
N ALA A 336 15.23 11.33 1.89
CA ALA A 336 15.85 12.64 2.02
C ALA A 336 15.00 13.75 1.38
N ILE A 337 14.51 13.54 0.15
CA ILE A 337 13.61 14.48 -0.53
C ILE A 337 12.35 14.72 0.31
N PHE A 338 11.69 13.64 0.75
CA PHE A 338 10.48 13.73 1.57
C PHE A 338 10.73 14.48 2.88
N ALA A 339 11.81 14.16 3.60
CA ALA A 339 12.13 14.83 4.85
C ALA A 339 12.35 16.34 4.67
N MET A 340 13.05 16.74 3.61
CA MET A 340 13.25 18.17 3.30
C MET A 340 11.93 18.88 2.98
N GLU A 341 11.10 18.28 2.12
CA GLU A 341 9.82 18.86 1.72
C GLU A 341 8.84 18.95 2.89
N ILE A 342 8.70 17.88 3.68
CA ILE A 342 7.81 17.85 4.84
C ILE A 342 8.27 18.85 5.90
N LYS A 343 9.58 18.95 6.16
CA LYS A 343 10.15 19.98 7.04
C LYS A 343 9.81 21.38 6.55
N GLY A 344 9.85 21.62 5.23
CA GLY A 344 9.44 22.89 4.63
C GLY A 344 7.93 23.20 4.80
N THR A 345 7.07 22.18 4.70
CA THR A 345 5.61 22.33 4.82
C THR A 345 5.13 22.51 6.26
N THR A 346 5.66 21.71 7.19
CA THR A 346 5.09 21.53 8.54
C THR A 346 6.07 21.82 9.67
N GLY A 347 7.36 21.98 9.36
CA GLY A 347 8.41 22.12 10.37
C GLY A 347 8.79 20.79 11.04
N THR A 348 8.28 19.65 10.59
CA THR A 348 8.60 18.34 11.16
C THR A 348 10.10 18.08 11.18
N ARG A 349 10.61 17.65 12.34
CA ARG A 349 11.97 17.13 12.48
C ARG A 349 11.94 15.61 12.49
N PHE A 350 12.85 14.99 11.73
CA PHE A 350 13.03 13.55 11.69
C PHE A 350 14.30 13.16 12.44
N CYS A 351 14.24 12.09 13.23
CA CYS A 351 15.38 11.51 13.91
C CYS A 351 15.39 9.99 13.76
N ASN A 352 16.57 9.39 13.56
CA ASN A 352 16.71 7.94 13.50
C ASN A 352 17.25 7.40 14.81
N LEU A 353 16.50 6.48 15.44
CA LEU A 353 16.92 5.79 16.67
C LEU A 353 17.97 4.71 16.40
N GLY A 354 18.03 4.19 15.18
CA GLY A 354 19.08 3.25 14.78
C GLY A 354 20.41 3.98 14.65
N ASP A 355 21.52 3.24 14.81
CA ASP A 355 22.86 3.75 14.50
C ASP A 355 23.41 3.19 13.16
N ALA A 356 22.62 2.34 12.50
CA ALA A 356 22.93 1.64 11.27
C ALA A 356 22.03 2.10 10.10
N GLY A 357 22.37 1.64 8.90
CA GLY A 357 21.61 1.92 7.69
C GLY A 357 22.06 3.17 6.94
N ILE A 358 21.35 3.46 5.85
CA ILE A 358 21.86 4.33 4.76
C ILE A 358 21.05 5.61 4.54
N LEU A 359 20.14 5.94 5.46
CA LEU A 359 19.46 7.23 5.50
C LEU A 359 20.45 8.38 5.72
N ASP A 360 20.18 9.52 5.10
CA ASP A 360 21.00 10.73 5.20
C ASP A 360 21.08 11.22 6.66
N PRO A 361 22.27 11.21 7.30
CA PRO A 361 22.41 11.59 8.70
C PRO A 361 22.20 13.10 8.94
N GLY A 362 22.29 13.95 7.92
CA GLY A 362 21.99 15.38 8.03
C GLY A 362 20.49 15.68 8.09
N LEU A 363 19.66 14.76 7.57
CA LEU A 363 18.19 14.89 7.56
C LEU A 363 17.52 13.98 8.60
N PHE A 364 18.18 12.89 8.97
CA PHE A 364 17.74 11.94 9.98
C PHE A 364 18.82 11.76 11.07
N PRO A 365 19.20 12.83 11.80
CA PRO A 365 20.18 12.72 12.88
C PRO A 365 19.70 11.81 14.01
N PRO A 366 20.61 11.32 14.88
CA PRO A 366 20.19 10.69 16.13
C PRO A 366 19.42 11.70 16.99
N PRO A 367 18.44 11.25 17.79
CA PRO A 367 17.71 12.15 18.67
C PRO A 367 18.57 12.60 19.86
N ASP A 368 18.23 13.75 20.43
CA ASP A 368 18.78 14.19 21.72
C ASP A 368 18.07 13.44 22.86
N GLU A 369 18.82 12.62 23.61
CA GLU A 369 18.28 11.81 24.70
C GLU A 369 17.69 12.65 25.84
N ALA A 370 18.22 13.85 26.10
CA ALA A 370 17.66 14.76 27.10
C ALA A 370 16.32 15.33 26.65
N GLU A 371 16.18 15.63 25.35
CA GLU A 371 14.92 16.06 24.75
C GLU A 371 13.88 14.93 24.78
N LEU A 372 14.28 13.70 24.43
CA LEU A 372 13.39 12.53 24.46
C LEU A 372 12.84 12.28 25.87
N ALA A 373 13.71 12.33 26.89
CA ALA A 373 13.30 12.15 28.28
C ALA A 373 12.37 13.27 28.79
N ALA A 374 12.40 14.45 28.15
CA ALA A 374 11.56 15.58 28.50
C ALA A 374 10.21 15.62 27.75
N LEU A 375 9.96 14.71 26.79
CA LEU A 375 8.70 14.69 26.04
C LEU A 375 7.51 14.38 26.98
N PRO A 376 6.45 15.21 26.96
CA PRO A 376 5.28 14.99 27.80
C PRO A 376 4.53 13.73 27.37
N ALA A 377 3.91 13.06 28.34
CA ALA A 377 3.02 11.95 28.04
C ALA A 377 1.80 12.44 27.22
N ILE A 378 1.36 11.62 26.27
CA ILE A 378 0.18 11.91 25.44
C ILE A 378 -1.09 11.63 26.25
N ASP A 379 -2.01 12.60 26.27
CA ASP A 379 -3.39 12.35 26.68
C ASP A 379 -4.10 11.54 25.60
N ARG A 380 -4.13 10.21 25.80
CA ARG A 380 -4.73 9.26 24.86
C ARG A 380 -6.24 9.50 24.68
N ARG A 381 -6.93 10.02 25.69
CA ARG A 381 -8.37 10.29 25.59
C ARG A 381 -8.63 11.48 24.67
N ASP A 382 -7.86 12.55 24.82
CA ASP A 382 -7.95 13.72 23.94
C ASP A 382 -7.56 13.36 22.49
N PHE A 383 -6.48 12.59 22.31
CA PHE A 383 -6.08 12.06 21.01
C PHE A 383 -7.21 11.27 20.33
N LEU A 384 -7.79 10.29 21.03
CA LEU A 384 -8.85 9.45 20.46
C LEU A 384 -10.11 10.26 20.15
N ALA A 385 -10.45 11.26 20.96
CA ALA A 385 -11.59 12.15 20.67
C ALA A 385 -11.37 12.97 19.39
N LYS A 386 -10.16 13.50 19.17
CA LYS A 386 -9.80 14.19 17.92
C LYS A 386 -9.80 13.25 16.72
N LEU A 387 -9.32 12.02 16.90
CA LEU A 387 -9.34 10.99 15.88
C LEU A 387 -10.78 10.62 15.47
N ASP A 388 -11.68 10.44 16.43
CA ASP A 388 -13.10 10.18 16.18
C ASP A 388 -13.77 11.34 15.43
N ALA A 389 -13.45 12.58 15.80
CA ALA A 389 -13.96 13.76 15.11
C ALA A 389 -13.50 13.83 13.65
N ALA A 390 -12.28 13.37 13.34
CA ALA A 390 -11.80 13.24 11.97
C ALA A 390 -12.49 12.09 11.21
N LEU A 391 -12.72 10.94 11.88
CA LEU A 391 -13.43 9.78 11.33
C LEU A 391 -14.91 10.07 11.02
N ALA A 392 -15.55 10.92 11.81
CA ALA A 392 -16.98 11.24 11.69
C ALA A 392 -17.34 12.12 10.48
N GLN A 393 -16.39 12.43 9.60
CA GLN A 393 -16.58 13.28 8.43
C GLN A 393 -16.58 12.44 7.14
N PRO A 394 -17.71 11.83 6.74
CA PRO A 394 -17.75 10.94 5.60
C PRO A 394 -17.48 11.69 4.28
N PRO A 395 -16.90 11.01 3.28
CA PRO A 395 -16.62 11.61 1.98
C PRO A 395 -17.90 11.90 1.19
N ALA A 396 -17.85 12.94 0.34
CA ALA A 396 -18.93 13.25 -0.59
C ALA A 396 -18.86 12.37 -1.84
N VAL A 397 -19.53 11.22 -1.82
CA VAL A 397 -19.50 10.24 -2.91
C VAL A 397 -20.66 10.40 -3.90
N GLN A 398 -20.35 10.37 -5.20
CA GLN A 398 -21.31 10.41 -6.30
C GLN A 398 -21.90 9.02 -6.57
N LEU A 399 -22.80 8.57 -5.69
CA LEU A 399 -23.36 7.21 -5.70
C LEU A 399 -24.07 6.83 -7.02
N ILE A 400 -24.66 7.78 -7.75
CA ILE A 400 -25.29 7.51 -9.06
C ILE A 400 -24.23 7.12 -10.09
N LYS A 401 -23.12 7.87 -10.16
CA LYS A 401 -22.01 7.55 -11.07
C LYS A 401 -21.36 6.22 -10.70
N LEU A 402 -21.14 5.97 -9.41
CA LEU A 402 -20.63 4.69 -8.93
C LEU A 402 -21.53 3.54 -9.38
N LYS A 403 -22.85 3.66 -9.22
CA LYS A 403 -23.80 2.64 -9.66
C LYS A 403 -23.69 2.34 -11.15
N VAL A 404 -23.58 3.37 -11.99
CA VAL A 404 -23.41 3.20 -13.46
C VAL A 404 -22.11 2.46 -13.76
N LYS A 405 -20.99 2.88 -13.14
CA LYS A 405 -19.69 2.21 -13.33
C LYS A 405 -19.73 0.75 -12.89
N LEU A 406 -20.29 0.46 -11.72
CA LEU A 406 -20.42 -0.92 -11.23
C LEU A 406 -21.24 -1.80 -12.17
N LEU A 407 -22.28 -1.26 -12.83
CA LEU A 407 -23.05 -2.01 -13.84
C LEU A 407 -22.21 -2.28 -15.10
N GLN A 408 -21.50 -1.28 -15.60
CA GLN A 408 -20.62 -1.42 -16.77
C GLN A 408 -19.49 -2.42 -16.51
N THR A 409 -18.86 -2.36 -15.34
CA THR A 409 -17.81 -3.31 -14.95
C THR A 409 -18.37 -4.73 -14.78
N ALA A 410 -19.58 -4.89 -14.21
CA ALA A 410 -20.21 -6.20 -14.07
C ALA A 410 -20.54 -6.84 -15.42
N GLU A 411 -21.00 -6.06 -16.40
CA GLU A 411 -21.21 -6.53 -17.77
C GLU A 411 -19.89 -6.98 -18.41
N MET A 412 -18.86 -6.13 -18.34
CA MET A 412 -17.52 -6.47 -18.83
C MET A 412 -16.98 -7.76 -18.18
N VAL A 413 -17.02 -7.90 -16.86
CA VAL A 413 -16.51 -9.09 -16.16
C VAL A 413 -17.27 -10.34 -16.60
N ARG A 414 -18.59 -10.26 -16.77
CA ARG A 414 -19.41 -11.38 -17.25
C ARG A 414 -19.04 -11.80 -18.66
N ASP A 415 -18.88 -10.85 -19.58
CA ASP A 415 -18.51 -11.14 -20.97
C ASP A 415 -17.15 -11.85 -21.03
N ASN A 416 -16.17 -11.38 -20.26
CA ASN A 416 -14.85 -12.01 -20.16
C ASN A 416 -14.96 -13.43 -19.57
N LEU A 417 -15.78 -13.62 -18.53
CA LEU A 417 -15.99 -14.92 -17.88
C LEU A 417 -16.67 -15.92 -18.83
N GLU A 418 -17.69 -15.49 -19.56
CA GLU A 418 -18.38 -16.31 -20.55
C GLU A 418 -17.46 -16.70 -21.71
N PHE A 419 -16.66 -15.75 -22.22
CA PHE A 419 -15.65 -16.02 -23.24
C PHE A 419 -14.64 -17.09 -22.79
N LEU A 420 -14.03 -16.92 -21.62
CA LEU A 420 -13.03 -17.89 -21.13
C LEU A 420 -13.64 -19.27 -20.83
N ARG A 421 -14.87 -19.31 -20.32
CA ARG A 421 -15.61 -20.58 -20.14
C ARG A 421 -15.89 -21.26 -21.48
N PHE A 422 -16.22 -20.48 -22.52
CA PHE A 422 -16.40 -21.00 -23.88
C PHE A 422 -15.08 -21.56 -24.43
N CYS A 423 -13.96 -20.84 -24.29
CA CYS A 423 -12.64 -21.33 -24.70
C CYS A 423 -12.29 -22.64 -23.99
N ARG A 424 -12.53 -22.73 -22.67
CA ARG A 424 -12.33 -23.96 -21.88
C ARG A 424 -13.17 -25.12 -22.42
N TRP A 425 -14.46 -24.88 -22.70
CA TRP A 425 -15.37 -25.90 -23.20
C TRP A 425 -15.00 -26.40 -24.61
N ARG A 426 -14.59 -25.48 -25.50
CA ARG A 426 -14.17 -25.79 -26.87
C ARG A 426 -12.71 -26.23 -27.00
N LYS A 427 -11.94 -26.22 -25.91
CA LYS A 427 -10.49 -26.48 -25.90
C LYS A 427 -9.69 -25.54 -26.81
N GLN A 428 -10.09 -24.27 -26.85
CA GLN A 428 -9.42 -23.18 -27.59
C GLN A 428 -8.32 -22.54 -26.73
N GLY A 429 -7.21 -23.26 -26.58
CA GLY A 429 -6.11 -22.85 -25.71
C GLY A 429 -5.38 -21.59 -26.17
N ASP A 430 -5.14 -21.45 -27.47
CA ASP A 430 -4.40 -20.32 -28.03
C ASP A 430 -5.18 -19.01 -27.88
N GLU A 431 -6.49 -19.03 -28.12
CA GLU A 431 -7.37 -17.87 -27.92
C GLU A 431 -7.51 -17.50 -26.44
N ALA A 432 -7.53 -18.49 -25.55
CA ALA A 432 -7.52 -18.25 -24.11
C ALA A 432 -6.22 -17.59 -23.65
N GLU A 433 -5.06 -18.09 -24.08
CA GLU A 433 -3.75 -17.52 -23.71
C GLU A 433 -3.56 -16.09 -24.25
N ALA A 434 -4.10 -15.78 -25.43
CA ALA A 434 -4.08 -14.43 -25.98
C ALA A 434 -4.97 -13.43 -25.23
N HIS A 435 -5.91 -13.91 -24.40
CA HIS A 435 -6.82 -13.05 -23.64
C HIS A 435 -6.06 -12.21 -22.60
N ALA A 436 -6.42 -10.93 -22.45
CA ALA A 436 -5.70 -9.97 -21.61
C ALA A 436 -5.61 -10.39 -20.13
N VAL A 437 -6.66 -11.02 -19.60
CA VAL A 437 -6.65 -11.53 -18.22
C VAL A 437 -5.70 -12.72 -18.06
N VAL A 438 -5.74 -13.68 -18.99
CA VAL A 438 -4.92 -14.92 -18.91
C VAL A 438 -3.44 -14.58 -19.12
N SER A 439 -3.13 -13.88 -20.21
CA SER A 439 -1.76 -13.40 -20.48
C SER A 439 -1.23 -12.53 -19.34
N GLY A 440 -2.09 -11.70 -18.74
CA GLY A 440 -1.74 -10.87 -17.59
C GLY A 440 -1.29 -11.65 -16.35
N LEU A 441 -1.82 -12.86 -16.13
CA LEU A 441 -1.43 -13.71 -14.99
C LEU A 441 0.05 -14.10 -15.05
N SER A 442 0.59 -14.35 -16.25
CA SER A 442 2.02 -14.68 -16.41
C SER A 442 2.95 -13.53 -16.02
N GLN A 443 2.42 -12.29 -16.00
CA GLN A 443 3.16 -11.09 -15.65
C GLN A 443 2.93 -10.68 -14.18
N CYS A 444 1.95 -11.29 -13.51
CA CYS A 444 1.65 -11.00 -12.12
C CYS A 444 2.83 -11.36 -11.22
N CYS A 445 3.06 -10.50 -10.22
CA CYS A 445 4.05 -10.74 -9.17
C CYS A 445 3.36 -11.33 -7.93
N ASP A 446 4.16 -11.72 -6.93
CA ASP A 446 3.70 -12.09 -5.59
C ASP A 446 2.93 -13.43 -5.52
N TYR A 447 1.75 -13.48 -4.87
CA TYR A 447 0.94 -14.69 -4.67
C TYR A 447 0.60 -15.41 -5.99
N LEU A 448 0.54 -14.67 -7.10
CA LEU A 448 0.28 -15.20 -8.43
C LEU A 448 1.56 -15.39 -9.27
N ALA A 449 2.76 -15.20 -8.70
CA ALA A 449 4.01 -15.34 -9.43
C ALA A 449 4.22 -16.75 -10.02
N GLN A 450 3.64 -17.77 -9.39
CA GLN A 450 3.65 -19.15 -9.88
C GLN A 450 2.83 -19.34 -11.16
N ALA A 451 1.93 -18.40 -11.51
CA ALA A 451 1.09 -18.52 -12.70
C ALA A 451 1.88 -18.50 -14.02
N LYS A 452 3.10 -17.96 -14.01
CA LYS A 452 4.02 -18.00 -15.16
C LYS A 452 4.48 -19.43 -15.49
N ASP A 453 4.58 -20.28 -14.47
CA ASP A 453 5.10 -21.65 -14.56
C ASP A 453 3.96 -22.69 -14.64
N MET A 454 2.70 -22.25 -14.52
CA MET A 454 1.51 -23.09 -14.69
C MET A 454 1.31 -23.51 -16.15
N GLU A 455 0.75 -24.69 -16.34
CA GLU A 455 0.29 -25.14 -17.65
C GLU A 455 -0.84 -24.25 -18.17
N PRO A 456 -1.00 -24.05 -19.49
CA PRO A 456 -2.01 -23.15 -20.05
C PRO A 456 -3.44 -23.41 -19.55
N ALA A 457 -3.81 -24.68 -19.39
CA ALA A 457 -5.13 -25.06 -18.87
C ALA A 457 -5.33 -24.63 -17.41
N GLU A 458 -4.30 -24.77 -16.57
CA GLU A 458 -4.34 -24.36 -15.16
C GLU A 458 -4.44 -22.83 -15.04
N ARG A 459 -3.70 -22.10 -15.89
CA ARG A 459 -3.75 -20.64 -15.94
C ARG A 459 -5.12 -20.13 -16.37
N LEU A 460 -5.76 -20.80 -17.34
CA LEU A 460 -7.14 -20.53 -17.75
C LEU A 460 -8.13 -20.75 -16.60
N ASP A 461 -8.03 -21.86 -15.88
CA ASP A 461 -8.91 -22.13 -14.73
C ASP A 461 -8.70 -21.13 -13.59
N LEU A 462 -7.46 -20.71 -13.34
CA LEU A 462 -7.14 -19.62 -12.41
C LEU A 462 -7.77 -18.29 -12.85
N ALA A 463 -7.67 -17.92 -14.13
CA ALA A 463 -8.28 -16.71 -14.66
C ALA A 463 -9.81 -16.71 -14.51
N ILE A 464 -10.46 -17.83 -14.82
CA ILE A 464 -11.91 -18.02 -14.61
C ILE A 464 -12.26 -17.84 -13.13
N SER A 465 -11.51 -18.45 -12.22
CA SER A 465 -11.73 -18.36 -10.78
C SER A 465 -11.60 -16.92 -10.26
N LEU A 466 -10.59 -16.19 -10.74
CA LEU A 466 -10.40 -14.77 -10.37
C LEU A 466 -11.52 -13.88 -10.92
N LEU A 467 -12.00 -14.12 -12.15
CA LEU A 467 -13.15 -13.39 -12.70
C LEU A 467 -14.45 -13.67 -11.95
N GLN A 468 -14.66 -14.91 -11.48
CA GLN A 468 -15.80 -15.23 -10.61
C GLN A 468 -15.73 -14.46 -9.29
N LEU A 469 -14.55 -14.44 -8.67
CA LEU A 469 -14.32 -13.70 -7.43
C LEU A 469 -14.50 -12.19 -7.61
N TRP A 470 -14.14 -11.67 -8.79
CA TRP A 470 -14.39 -10.29 -9.16
C TRP A 470 -15.90 -10.01 -9.30
N ASP A 471 -16.64 -10.86 -9.99
CA ASP A 471 -18.11 -10.74 -10.12
C ASP A 471 -18.82 -10.76 -8.76
N GLU A 472 -18.43 -11.67 -7.87
CA GLU A 472 -18.93 -11.74 -6.48
C GLU A 472 -18.63 -10.46 -5.70
N SER A 473 -17.40 -9.95 -5.81
CA SER A 473 -16.99 -8.70 -5.15
C SER A 473 -17.76 -7.50 -5.70
N LEU A 474 -18.06 -7.47 -7.00
CA LEU A 474 -18.89 -6.46 -7.65
C LEU A 474 -20.35 -6.52 -7.20
N ALA A 475 -20.92 -7.72 -7.06
CA ALA A 475 -22.27 -7.89 -6.54
C ALA A 475 -22.40 -7.30 -5.13
N ARG A 476 -21.43 -7.60 -4.25
CA ARG A 476 -21.37 -7.01 -2.90
C ARG A 476 -21.20 -5.48 -2.96
N ALA A 477 -20.28 -4.96 -3.76
CA ALA A 477 -20.08 -3.52 -3.92
C ALA A 477 -21.34 -2.80 -4.42
N ARG A 478 -22.11 -3.42 -5.32
CA ARG A 478 -23.40 -2.90 -5.80
C ARG A 478 -24.44 -2.86 -4.68
N ALA A 479 -24.56 -3.92 -3.89
CA ALA A 479 -25.47 -3.95 -2.74
C ALA A 479 -25.10 -2.85 -1.73
N VAL A 480 -23.81 -2.65 -1.43
CA VAL A 480 -23.32 -1.56 -0.56
C VAL A 480 -23.66 -0.19 -1.15
N CYS A 481 -23.41 0.04 -2.44
CA CYS A 481 -23.76 1.31 -3.10
C CYS A 481 -25.26 1.62 -2.99
N ILE A 482 -26.12 0.62 -3.17
CA ILE A 482 -27.57 0.76 -3.00
C ILE A 482 -27.94 1.04 -1.53
N LEU A 483 -27.29 0.36 -0.59
CA LEU A 483 -27.48 0.58 0.85
C LEU A 483 -27.20 2.04 1.22
N GLU A 484 -26.11 2.62 0.71
CA GLU A 484 -25.76 4.03 0.92
C GLU A 484 -26.77 4.99 0.25
N GLN A 485 -27.33 4.62 -0.91
CA GLN A 485 -28.42 5.40 -1.53
C GLN A 485 -29.69 5.41 -0.66
N GLU A 486 -30.05 4.27 -0.05
CA GLU A 486 -31.19 4.17 0.84
C GLU A 486 -30.94 4.89 2.18
N ARG A 487 -29.70 4.89 2.70
CA ARG A 487 -29.29 5.70 3.86
C ARG A 487 -29.55 7.19 3.61
N GLY A 488 -29.09 7.72 2.47
CA GLY A 488 -29.31 9.13 2.09
C GLY A 488 -30.78 9.52 1.96
N ARG A 489 -31.66 8.55 1.64
CA ARG A 489 -33.12 8.74 1.53
C ARG A 489 -33.87 8.47 2.84
N LYS A 490 -33.19 8.05 3.91
CA LYS A 490 -33.82 7.53 5.15
C LYS A 490 -34.80 6.39 4.87
N GLY A 491 -34.49 5.58 3.85
CA GLY A 491 -35.30 4.44 3.42
C GLY A 491 -35.37 3.35 4.50
N ARG A 492 -36.43 2.54 4.46
CA ARG A 492 -36.50 1.30 5.24
C ARG A 492 -35.78 0.20 4.48
N VAL A 493 -34.87 -0.50 5.15
CA VAL A 493 -34.10 -1.61 4.56
C VAL A 493 -34.54 -2.90 5.26
N PRO A 494 -35.06 -3.89 4.52
CA PRO A 494 -35.37 -5.20 5.08
C PRO A 494 -34.14 -5.81 5.77
N LEU A 495 -34.34 -6.40 6.94
CA LEU A 495 -33.34 -7.11 7.73
C LEU A 495 -33.84 -8.53 7.99
N LEU A 496 -33.35 -9.48 7.20
CA LEU A 496 -33.62 -10.90 7.42
C LEU A 496 -32.97 -11.34 8.73
N CYS A 497 -33.77 -11.88 9.64
CA CYS A 497 -33.35 -12.36 10.95
C CYS A 497 -34.13 -13.61 11.36
N LEU A 498 -33.63 -14.32 12.37
CA LEU A 498 -34.33 -15.43 12.99
C LEU A 498 -35.41 -14.92 13.95
N GLU A 499 -36.35 -15.79 14.33
CA GLU A 499 -37.50 -15.43 15.17
C GLU A 499 -37.08 -14.94 16.57
N ASP A 500 -36.00 -15.51 17.10
CA ASP A 500 -35.41 -15.20 18.41
C ASP A 500 -34.42 -14.03 18.38
N GLU A 501 -34.23 -13.39 17.22
CA GLU A 501 -33.31 -12.26 17.07
C GLU A 501 -34.04 -10.91 17.05
N ASP A 502 -33.41 -9.92 17.67
CA ASP A 502 -33.68 -8.50 17.44
C ASP A 502 -32.38 -7.77 17.03
N PRO A 503 -31.90 -7.98 15.78
CA PRO A 503 -30.64 -7.41 15.31
C PRO A 503 -30.79 -5.95 14.88
N ALA A 504 -31.96 -5.32 15.09
CA ALA A 504 -32.22 -3.95 14.64
C ALA A 504 -31.27 -2.95 15.31
N ALA A 505 -30.96 -3.14 16.59
CA ALA A 505 -30.02 -2.29 17.33
C ALA A 505 -28.58 -2.42 16.78
N GLU A 506 -28.13 -3.65 16.54
CA GLU A 506 -26.81 -3.92 15.94
C GLU A 506 -26.72 -3.34 14.53
N ALA A 507 -27.74 -3.54 13.70
CA ALA A 507 -27.81 -2.96 12.36
C ALA A 507 -27.75 -1.43 12.38
N ALA A 508 -28.47 -0.80 13.32
CA ALA A 508 -28.44 0.65 13.48
C ALA A 508 -27.06 1.16 13.96
N GLN A 509 -26.35 0.37 14.78
CA GLN A 509 -24.99 0.68 15.21
C GLN A 509 -23.96 0.55 14.08
N ARG A 510 -23.99 -0.56 13.33
CA ARG A 510 -23.06 -0.81 12.20
C ARG A 510 -23.34 0.06 10.98
N HIS A 511 -24.60 0.43 10.79
CA HIS A 511 -25.06 1.30 9.70
C HIS A 511 -25.89 2.49 10.20
N PRO A 512 -25.25 3.49 10.85
CA PRO A 512 -25.95 4.66 11.37
C PRO A 512 -26.76 5.42 10.32
N GLY A 513 -28.03 5.69 10.61
CA GLY A 513 -28.94 6.41 9.69
C GLY A 513 -29.73 5.51 8.74
N ILE A 514 -29.48 4.21 8.72
CA ILE A 514 -30.37 3.23 8.09
C ILE A 514 -31.52 2.90 9.05
N ARG A 515 -32.72 2.66 8.50
CA ARG A 515 -33.88 2.17 9.25
C ARG A 515 -34.09 0.69 8.95
N PRO A 516 -33.47 -0.23 9.73
CA PRO A 516 -33.67 -1.65 9.52
C PRO A 516 -35.13 -2.02 9.81
N GLN A 517 -35.71 -2.88 8.98
CA GLN A 517 -37.03 -3.45 9.16
C GLN A 517 -36.88 -4.96 9.29
N PRO A 518 -37.00 -5.53 10.51
CA PRO A 518 -36.92 -6.98 10.70
C PRO A 518 -37.92 -7.72 9.79
N VAL A 519 -37.42 -8.77 9.15
CA VAL A 519 -38.19 -9.70 8.33
C VAL A 519 -37.76 -11.12 8.69
N ARG A 520 -38.74 -12.03 8.79
CA ARG A 520 -38.53 -13.43 9.20
C ARG A 520 -39.00 -14.38 8.10
N LEU A 521 -38.36 -15.54 8.01
CA LEU A 521 -38.81 -16.61 7.11
C LEU A 521 -39.83 -17.51 7.81
N TRP A 522 -40.99 -17.63 7.20
CA TRP A 522 -42.05 -18.54 7.64
C TRP A 522 -41.94 -19.87 6.91
N VAL A 523 -41.68 -20.94 7.66
CA VAL A 523 -41.44 -22.29 7.11
C VAL A 523 -42.53 -23.29 7.51
N ASP A 524 -43.46 -22.88 8.39
CA ASP A 524 -44.50 -23.76 8.91
C ASP A 524 -45.76 -23.77 8.02
N THR A 525 -46.57 -24.82 8.21
CA THR A 525 -47.87 -25.05 7.60
C THR A 525 -49.02 -24.31 8.28
N THR A 526 -48.73 -23.59 9.37
CA THR A 526 -49.71 -22.76 10.07
C THR A 526 -49.87 -21.39 9.36
N PRO A 527 -50.95 -20.63 9.64
CA PRO A 527 -51.17 -19.34 9.02
C PRO A 527 -50.00 -18.37 9.31
N LYS A 528 -49.56 -17.63 8.29
CA LYS A 528 -48.51 -16.61 8.38
C LYS A 528 -48.77 -15.67 9.59
N PRO A 529 -47.83 -15.54 10.55
CA PRO A 529 -48.08 -14.82 11.81
C PRO A 529 -48.31 -13.32 11.66
N GLY A 530 -47.69 -12.67 10.67
CA GLY A 530 -47.76 -11.21 10.50
C GLY A 530 -47.04 -10.71 9.25
N ASP A 531 -47.16 -9.41 8.95
CA ASP A 531 -46.62 -8.78 7.73
C ASP A 531 -45.08 -8.74 7.68
N ASP A 532 -44.41 -8.90 8.82
CA ASP A 532 -42.96 -9.04 8.96
C ASP A 532 -42.45 -10.45 8.60
N TYR A 533 -43.34 -11.38 8.24
CA TYR A 533 -42.97 -12.70 7.76
C TYR A 533 -43.00 -12.78 6.22
N VAL A 534 -42.10 -13.58 5.66
CA VAL A 534 -42.09 -13.97 4.25
C VAL A 534 -42.17 -15.48 4.18
N GLU A 535 -43.16 -16.01 3.46
CA GLU A 535 -43.28 -17.45 3.24
C GLU A 535 -42.04 -17.99 2.53
N TYR A 536 -41.53 -19.13 2.99
CA TYR A 536 -40.31 -19.75 2.46
C TYR A 536 -40.37 -19.93 0.93
N ALA A 537 -41.51 -20.37 0.39
CA ALA A 537 -41.72 -20.54 -1.05
C ALA A 537 -41.74 -19.21 -1.82
N ALA A 538 -42.15 -18.11 -1.18
CA ALA A 538 -42.17 -16.78 -1.79
C ALA A 538 -40.84 -16.03 -1.64
N PHE A 539 -39.92 -16.52 -0.81
CA PHE A 539 -38.68 -15.83 -0.49
C PHE A 539 -37.82 -15.45 -1.71
N PRO A 540 -37.58 -16.33 -2.70
CA PRO A 540 -36.80 -15.94 -3.87
C PRO A 540 -37.42 -14.74 -4.62
N ALA A 541 -38.73 -14.77 -4.85
CA ALA A 541 -39.43 -13.67 -5.52
C ALA A 541 -39.41 -12.38 -4.67
N TRP A 542 -39.61 -12.52 -3.36
CA TRP A 542 -39.54 -11.40 -2.42
C TRP A 542 -38.15 -10.77 -2.38
N LEU A 543 -37.08 -11.57 -2.27
CA LEU A 543 -35.71 -11.08 -2.21
C LEU A 543 -35.36 -10.38 -3.52
N ARG A 544 -35.71 -10.95 -4.68
CA ARG A 544 -35.51 -10.33 -6.00
C ARG A 544 -36.16 -8.95 -6.12
N ALA A 545 -37.31 -8.75 -5.47
CA ALA A 545 -38.02 -7.47 -5.48
C ALA A 545 -37.34 -6.40 -4.60
N GLN A 546 -36.47 -6.80 -3.66
CA GLN A 546 -35.73 -5.87 -2.81
C GLN A 546 -34.58 -5.24 -3.58
N LYS A 547 -34.36 -3.94 -3.36
CA LYS A 547 -33.16 -3.26 -3.89
C LYS A 547 -31.89 -3.72 -3.18
N VAL A 548 -31.99 -3.86 -1.86
CA VAL A 548 -30.96 -4.38 -0.95
C VAL A 548 -31.65 -4.96 0.28
N CYS A 549 -31.08 -6.02 0.85
CA CYS A 549 -31.52 -6.67 2.08
C CYS A 549 -30.32 -6.84 3.03
N LEU A 550 -30.50 -6.55 4.32
CA LEU A 550 -29.53 -6.92 5.35
C LEU A 550 -29.87 -8.31 5.89
N VAL A 551 -28.87 -9.06 6.33
CA VAL A 551 -29.06 -10.40 6.90
C VAL A 551 -28.26 -10.50 8.20
N SER A 552 -28.88 -10.90 9.30
CA SER A 552 -28.13 -11.16 10.55
C SER A 552 -27.11 -12.28 10.35
N ALA A 553 -26.02 -12.29 11.12
CA ALA A 553 -24.99 -13.33 11.00
C ALA A 553 -25.57 -14.74 11.19
N ARG A 554 -26.45 -14.93 12.18
CA ARG A 554 -27.10 -16.23 12.43
C ARG A 554 -28.09 -16.61 11.33
N ALA A 555 -28.83 -15.65 10.77
CA ALA A 555 -29.72 -15.93 9.64
C ALA A 555 -28.92 -16.26 8.36
N ALA A 556 -27.78 -15.60 8.13
CA ALA A 556 -26.90 -15.89 7.01
C ALA A 556 -26.35 -17.33 7.11
N GLU A 557 -25.95 -17.77 8.29
CA GLU A 557 -25.52 -19.15 8.54
C GLU A 557 -26.69 -20.14 8.37
N ARG A 558 -27.83 -19.88 9.02
CA ARG A 558 -29.01 -20.77 8.98
C ARG A 558 -29.56 -20.96 7.56
N TRP A 559 -29.53 -19.91 6.75
CA TRP A 559 -30.09 -19.88 5.40
C TRP A 559 -29.00 -19.86 4.31
N ALA A 560 -27.76 -20.25 4.62
CA ALA A 560 -26.63 -20.17 3.70
C ALA A 560 -26.93 -20.82 2.35
N SER A 561 -27.38 -22.08 2.34
CA SER A 561 -27.69 -22.80 1.09
C SER A 561 -28.82 -22.15 0.28
N LEU A 562 -29.78 -21.50 0.94
CA LEU A 562 -30.84 -20.77 0.26
C LEU A 562 -30.30 -19.48 -0.36
N LEU A 563 -29.49 -18.72 0.37
CA LEU A 563 -28.90 -17.47 -0.11
C LEU A 563 -27.89 -17.70 -1.23
N GLU A 564 -27.07 -18.75 -1.14
CA GLU A 564 -26.10 -19.16 -2.17
C GLU A 564 -26.77 -19.59 -3.47
N ALA A 565 -27.96 -20.19 -3.40
CA ALA A 565 -28.72 -20.58 -4.59
C ALA A 565 -29.32 -19.39 -5.37
N LEU A 566 -29.31 -18.17 -4.81
CA LEU A 566 -29.95 -16.99 -5.41
C LEU A 566 -28.92 -16.11 -6.13
N PRO A 567 -29.07 -15.88 -7.46
CA PRO A 567 -28.03 -15.26 -8.28
C PRO A 567 -27.98 -13.73 -8.19
N TRP A 568 -28.83 -13.09 -7.38
CA TRP A 568 -29.03 -11.63 -7.45
C TRP A 568 -28.07 -10.82 -6.58
N GLY A 569 -27.46 -11.44 -5.56
CA GLY A 569 -26.44 -10.81 -4.70
C GLY A 569 -26.85 -9.47 -4.08
N ASN A 570 -28.16 -9.23 -3.92
CA ASN A 570 -28.72 -7.99 -3.41
C ASN A 570 -28.87 -8.00 -1.88
N TRP A 571 -28.00 -8.75 -1.20
CA TRP A 571 -28.03 -8.87 0.26
C TRP A 571 -26.63 -8.69 0.86
N LEU A 572 -26.59 -8.28 2.12
CA LEU A 572 -25.37 -8.05 2.88
C LEU A 572 -25.53 -8.65 4.27
N THR A 573 -24.56 -9.45 4.72
CA THR A 573 -24.47 -9.86 6.12
C THR A 573 -24.10 -8.66 6.98
N LEU A 574 -24.78 -8.52 8.13
CA LEU A 574 -24.51 -7.48 9.13
C LEU A 574 -23.11 -7.59 9.73
#